data_AF-A0A7T1IB18-F1
#
_entry.id   AF-A0A7T1IB18-F1
#
_cell.length_a   1.000
_cell.length_b   1.000
_cell.length_c   1.000
_cell.angle_alpha   90.00
_cell.angle_beta   90.00
_cell.angle_gamma   90.00
#
_symmetry.space_group_name_H-M   'P 1'
#
loop_
_entity.id
_entity.type
_entity.pdbx_description
1 polymer ?
#
loop_
_entity_poly.entity_id
_entity_poly.type
_entity_poly.pdbx_seq_one_letter_code
_entity_poly.pdbx_strand_id
1 'polypeptide(L)'
;MSDRRQRIHDLVLALLAQQQDLELLAGDGTGLPSGDPGNWIERNRRVVQRYQALVRSAVTLDALVDQEVNGGFQAPAAPAHQEP
;
A
#
# COMPACT_ATOMS: atom_id res chain seq x y z
N MET A 1 -5.24 -2.73 -17.60
CA MET A 1 -5.23 -1.67 -16.57
C MET A 1 -6.15 -2.01 -15.40
N SER A 2 -7.37 -2.52 -15.64
CA SER A 2 -8.30 -2.92 -14.57
C SER A 2 -7.77 -4.04 -13.67
N ASP A 3 -7.06 -5.03 -14.23
CA ASP A 3 -6.56 -6.18 -13.44
C ASP A 3 -5.50 -5.78 -12.41
N ARG A 4 -4.58 -4.89 -12.78
CA ARG A 4 -3.57 -4.36 -11.86
C ARG A 4 -4.20 -3.56 -10.74
N ARG A 5 -5.17 -2.70 -11.06
CA ARG A 5 -5.92 -1.94 -10.05
C ARG A 5 -6.67 -2.88 -9.10
N GLN A 6 -7.25 -3.95 -9.62
CA GLN A 6 -7.95 -4.95 -8.81
C GLN A 6 -6.99 -5.66 -7.85
N ARG A 7 -5.83 -6.14 -8.33
CA ARG A 7 -4.81 -6.77 -7.46
C ARG A 7 -4.33 -5.85 -6.35
N ILE A 8 -4.01 -4.59 -6.69
CA ILE A 8 -3.59 -3.60 -5.69
C ILE A 8 -4.72 -3.38 -4.67
N HIS A 9 -5.97 -3.31 -5.12
CA HIS A 9 -7.12 -3.16 -4.23
C HIS A 9 -7.24 -4.35 -3.27
N ASP A 10 -7.14 -5.57 -3.77
CA ASP A 10 -7.21 -6.79 -2.95
C ASP A 10 -6.06 -6.85 -1.94
N LEU A 11 -4.85 -6.43 -2.34
CA LEU A 11 -3.69 -6.28 -1.44
C LEU A 11 -3.94 -5.23 -0.36
N VAL A 12 -4.55 -4.09 -0.70
CA VAL A 12 -4.92 -3.06 0.29
C VAL A 12 -5.93 -3.61 1.30
N LEU A 13 -6.95 -4.34 0.84
CA LEU A 13 -7.93 -4.95 1.73
C LEU A 13 -7.29 -5.97 2.68
N ALA A 14 -6.38 -6.81 2.17
CA ALA A 14 -5.64 -7.77 2.99
C ALA A 14 -4.76 -7.07 4.04
N LEU A 15 -4.02 -6.02 3.65
CA LEU A 15 -3.21 -5.22 4.57
C LEU A 15 -4.09 -4.52 5.62
N LEU A 16 -5.27 -4.03 5.23
CA LEU A 16 -6.22 -3.38 6.12
C LEU A 16 -6.78 -4.36 7.16
N ALA A 17 -7.13 -5.59 6.74
CA ALA A 17 -7.62 -6.63 7.65
C ALA A 17 -6.59 -7.07 8.69
N GLN A 18 -5.30 -6.88 8.41
CA GLN A 18 -4.22 -7.13 9.36
C GLN A 18 -4.03 -5.98 10.36
N GLN A 19 -4.54 -4.78 10.08
CA GLN A 19 -4.50 -3.64 11.00
C GLN A 19 -5.60 -3.79 12.06
N GLN A 20 -5.22 -4.19 13.27
CA GLN A 20 -6.17 -4.39 14.39
C GLN A 20 -6.78 -3.07 14.90
N ASP A 21 -6.08 -1.94 14.74
CA ASP A 21 -6.43 -0.65 15.34
C ASP A 21 -6.51 0.49 14.30
N LEU A 22 -7.15 0.26 13.16
CA LEU A 22 -7.50 1.39 12.31
C LEU A 22 -8.67 2.13 12.95
N GLU A 23 -8.35 3.17 13.73
CA GLU A 23 -9.35 4.08 14.25
C GLU A 23 -10.17 4.65 13.09
N LEU A 24 -11.43 4.23 13.00
CA LEU A 24 -12.35 4.77 12.02
C LEU A 24 -12.61 6.25 12.33
N LEU A 25 -12.70 7.07 11.28
CA LEU A 25 -12.94 8.53 11.34
C LEU A 25 -14.19 8.88 12.17
N ALA A 26 -15.12 7.93 12.29
CA ALA A 26 -16.24 7.95 13.22
C ALA A 26 -16.07 6.79 14.19
N GLY A 27 -15.28 6.99 15.24
CA GLY A 27 -15.55 6.28 16.49
C GLY A 27 -17.03 6.53 16.81
N ASP A 28 -17.77 5.44 16.96
CA ASP A 28 -19.05 5.40 17.68
C ASP A 28 -20.01 6.59 17.48
N GLY A 29 -20.43 6.84 16.23
CA GLY A 29 -21.81 7.24 15.87
C GLY A 29 -22.47 8.47 16.52
N THR A 30 -21.84 9.23 17.42
CA THR A 30 -22.51 10.28 18.18
C THR A 30 -21.81 11.62 18.02
N GLY A 31 -22.17 12.32 16.94
CA GLY A 31 -21.93 13.75 16.77
C GLY A 31 -20.47 14.14 16.48
N LEU A 32 -20.28 15.34 15.93
CA LEU A 32 -18.97 15.98 15.96
C LEU A 32 -18.40 15.85 17.38
N PRO A 33 -17.11 15.50 17.56
CA PRO A 33 -16.54 15.44 18.89
C PRO A 33 -16.79 16.79 19.55
N SER A 34 -17.48 16.79 20.69
CA SER A 34 -17.71 17.97 21.52
C SER A 34 -16.40 18.49 22.17
N GLY A 35 -15.25 18.21 21.55
CA GLY A 35 -13.90 18.53 22.00
C GLY A 35 -13.06 19.11 20.87
N ASP A 36 -12.03 19.84 21.29
CA ASP A 36 -11.09 20.65 20.51
C ASP A 36 -10.98 20.25 19.02
N PRO A 37 -11.46 21.08 18.07
CA PRO A 37 -11.36 20.85 16.63
C PRO A 37 -9.93 20.54 16.17
N GLY A 38 -8.91 21.07 16.84
CA GLY A 38 -7.51 20.79 16.53
C GLY A 38 -7.15 19.32 16.71
N ASN A 39 -7.67 18.67 17.75
CA ASN A 39 -7.42 17.26 18.03
C ASN A 39 -8.11 16.35 16.98
N TRP A 40 -9.32 16.70 16.54
CA TRP A 40 -10.02 15.96 15.48
C TRP A 40 -9.27 16.04 14.13
N ILE A 41 -8.79 17.22 13.75
CA ILE A 41 -8.01 17.40 12.51
C ILE A 41 -6.72 16.56 12.55
N GLU A 42 -5.98 16.59 13.66
CA GLU A 42 -4.74 15.82 13.79
C GLU A 42 -5.01 14.30 13.79
N ARG A 43 -6.09 13.86 14.43
CA ARG A 43 -6.54 12.45 14.37
C ARG A 43 -6.83 12.02 12.93
N ASN A 44 -7.62 12.79 12.19
CA ASN A 44 -7.91 12.50 10.78
C ASN A 44 -6.65 12.47 9.92
N ARG A 45 -5.73 13.43 10.13
CA ARG A 45 -4.47 13.49 9.42
C ARG A 45 -3.65 12.21 9.65
N ARG A 46 -3.59 11.71 10.89
CA ARG A 46 -2.92 10.44 11.21
C ARG A 46 -3.58 9.24 10.53
N VAL A 47 -4.92 9.17 10.52
CA VAL A 47 -5.67 8.09 9.85
C VAL A 47 -5.40 8.09 8.35
N VAL A 48 -5.48 9.24 7.70
CA VAL A 48 -5.21 9.38 6.26
C VAL A 48 -3.76 9.00 5.94
N GLN A 49 -2.79 9.42 6.74
CA GLN A 49 -1.38 9.06 6.54
C GLN A 49 -1.16 7.55 6.64
N ARG A 50 -1.81 6.86 7.60
CA ARG A 50 -1.74 5.40 7.73
C ARG A 50 -2.34 4.71 6.50
N TYR A 51 -3.52 5.14 6.06
CA TYR A 51 -4.14 4.57 4.85
C TYR A 51 -3.25 4.77 3.61
N GLN A 52 -2.67 5.96 3.43
CA GLN A 52 -1.73 6.22 2.34
C GLN A 52 -0.45 5.38 2.42
N ALA A 53 0.01 5.02 3.63
CA ALA A 53 1.15 4.12 3.79
C ALA A 53 0.78 2.69 3.34
N LEU A 54 -0.39 2.19 3.73
CA LEU A 54 -0.88 0.87 3.32
C LEU A 54 -1.04 0.77 1.79
N VAL A 55 -1.61 1.80 1.16
CA VAL A 55 -1.74 1.84 -0.31
C VAL A 55 -0.37 1.82 -0.98
N ARG A 56 0.60 2.60 -0.49
CA ARG A 56 1.98 2.58 -1.00
C ARG A 56 2.61 1.19 -0.86
N SER A 57 2.45 0.54 0.29
CA SER A 57 2.93 -0.83 0.52
C SER A 57 2.30 -1.83 -0.47
N ALA A 58 0.98 -1.78 -0.70
CA ALA A 58 0.31 -2.64 -1.67
C ALA A 58 0.84 -2.46 -3.10
N VAL A 59 1.08 -1.21 -3.52
CA VAL A 59 1.67 -0.91 -4.83
C VAL A 59 3.10 -1.46 -4.94
N THR A 60 3.91 -1.31 -3.90
CA THR A 60 5.27 -1.88 -3.86
C THR A 60 5.23 -3.40 -3.94
N LEU A 61 4.34 -4.06 -3.19
CA LEU A 61 4.18 -5.52 -3.23
C LEU A 61 3.73 -6.01 -4.60
N ASP A 62 2.73 -5.37 -5.24
CA ASP A 62 2.32 -5.70 -6.61
C ASP A 62 3.49 -5.56 -7.59
N ALA A 63 4.31 -4.51 -7.46
CA ALA A 63 5.47 -4.31 -8.31
C ALA A 63 6.57 -5.37 -8.09
N LEU A 64 6.83 -5.77 -6.85
CA LEU A 64 7.79 -6.84 -6.55
C LEU A 64 7.30 -8.18 -7.09
N VAL A 65 6.03 -8.52 -6.89
CA VAL A 65 5.43 -9.75 -7.43
C VAL A 65 5.44 -9.75 -8.96
N ASP A 66 5.15 -8.62 -9.61
CA ASP A 66 5.21 -8.50 -11.07
C ASP A 66 6.63 -8.73 -11.60
N GLN A 67 7.66 -8.25 -10.88
CA GLN A 67 9.06 -8.53 -11.19
C GLN A 67 9.40 -10.02 -11.03
N GLU A 68 8.92 -10.68 -9.97
CA GLU A 68 9.16 -12.11 -9.74
C GLU A 68 8.46 -12.98 -10.79
N VAL A 69 7.22 -12.65 -11.16
CA VAL A 69 6.39 -13.45 -12.08
C VAL A 69 6.79 -13.23 -13.54
N ASN A 70 7.11 -12.00 -13.96
CA ASN A 70 7.45 -11.69 -15.35
C ASN A 70 8.95 -11.81 -15.66
N GLY A 71 9.75 -12.38 -14.75
CA GLY A 71 11.16 -12.68 -14.96
C GLY A 71 12.09 -11.57 -14.45
N GLY A 72 12.38 -11.61 -13.16
CA GLY A 72 13.39 -10.79 -12.52
C GLY A 72 14.78 -11.11 -13.07
N PHE A 73 15.44 -10.09 -13.62
CA PHE A 73 16.85 -10.05 -14.04
C PHE A 73 17.25 -11.05 -15.14
N GLN A 74 17.13 -10.61 -16.41
CA GLN A 74 17.95 -11.14 -17.50
C GLN A 74 19.42 -10.77 -17.21
N ALA A 75 20.21 -11.73 -16.74
CA ALA A 75 21.66 -11.55 -16.62
C ALA A 75 22.23 -11.14 -17.99
N PRO A 76 23.12 -10.13 -18.05
CA PRO A 76 23.79 -9.81 -19.31
C PRO A 76 24.55 -11.06 -19.75
N ALA A 77 24.23 -11.55 -20.96
CA ALA A 77 24.92 -12.66 -21.58
C ALA A 77 26.43 -12.35 -21.58
N ALA A 78 27.21 -13.21 -20.92
CA ALA A 78 28.65 -13.06 -20.87
C ALA A 78 29.21 -12.94 -22.30
N PRO A 79 30.07 -11.96 -22.61
CA PRO A 79 30.69 -11.89 -23.93
C PRO A 79 31.55 -13.13 -24.11
N ALA A 80 31.15 -13.99 -25.03
CA ALA A 80 31.94 -15.12 -25.48
C ALA A 80 33.29 -14.59 -25.94
N HIS A 81 34.36 -15.03 -25.27
CA HIS A 81 35.73 -14.82 -25.71
C HIS A 81 35.85 -15.32 -27.15
N GLN A 82 36.10 -14.41 -28.08
CA GLN A 82 36.59 -14.70 -29.41
C GLN A 82 38.07 -14.28 -29.43
N GLU A 83 38.94 -15.25 -29.14
CA GLU A 83 40.32 -15.24 -29.63
C GLU A 83 40.31 -15.70 -31.09
N PRO A 84 41.07 -15.01 -31.95
CA PRO A 84 42.21 -15.70 -32.56
C PRO A 84 43.51 -14.89 -32.54
#